data_AF-A0A2M6UER5-F1
#
_entry.id   AF-A0A2M6UER5-F1
#
_cell.length_a   1.000
_cell.length_b   1.000
_cell.length_c   1.000
_cell.angle_alpha   90.00
_cell.angle_beta   90.00
_cell.angle_gamma   90.00
#
_symmetry.space_group_name_H-M   'P 1'
#
loop_
_entity.id
_entity.type
_entity.pdbx_description
1 polymer ?
#
loop_
_entity_poly.entity_id
_entity_poly.type
_entity_poly.pdbx_seq_one_letter_code
_entity_poly.pdbx_strand_id
1 'polypeptide(L)'
;MTLQVHHKIYLPKRMPWQYPYEACEALCKGCHAEEHGKIMPQTGWEHFDDFVDLGGLDGECELCGTAIRYVFPVHHSNWGAMEVGEHCCDHLTSSNYAVTQIRHIKRRTRFVFSCRWAEGKSGTASILQKGVALSIVPEGANYKLCMNGKTGKKRFGSVLEAKMTAFDLIDSGVAQAYLLRAKMRSMKRTRTEIRSFVFGL
;
A
#
# COMPACT_ATOMS: atom_id res chain seq x y z
N MET A 1 22.21 -22.47 -28.34
CA MET A 1 20.92 -22.46 -27.61
C MET A 1 20.22 -23.78 -27.91
N THR A 2 19.97 -24.62 -26.90
CA THR A 2 19.33 -25.94 -27.09
C THR A 2 17.89 -25.86 -26.62
N LEU A 3 16.96 -26.24 -27.50
CA LEU A 3 15.54 -26.34 -27.17
C LEU A 3 15.20 -27.79 -26.77
N GLN A 4 14.29 -27.94 -25.82
CA GLN A 4 13.81 -29.21 -25.31
C GLN A 4 12.30 -29.27 -25.53
N VAL A 5 11.82 -30.45 -25.94
CA VAL A 5 10.38 -30.70 -26.09
C VAL A 5 9.78 -30.82 -24.69
N HIS A 6 8.82 -29.94 -24.39
CA HIS A 6 7.95 -30.02 -23.22
C HIS A 6 6.60 -30.61 -23.65
N HIS A 7 6.06 -31.55 -22.89
CA HIS A 7 4.71 -32.09 -23.07
C HIS A 7 3.76 -31.36 -22.13
N LYS A 8 2.86 -30.53 -22.68
CA LYS A 8 1.95 -29.67 -21.91
C LYS A 8 0.87 -30.44 -21.15
N ILE A 9 0.59 -31.67 -21.60
CA ILE A 9 -0.34 -32.59 -20.98
C ILE A 9 0.31 -33.96 -20.94
N TYR A 10 -0.04 -34.78 -19.95
CA TYR A 10 0.40 -36.17 -19.90
C TYR A 10 -0.71 -37.09 -20.40
N LEU A 11 -0.45 -37.80 -21.50
CA LEU A 11 -1.35 -38.78 -22.09
C LEU A 11 -0.89 -40.20 -21.70
N PRO A 12 -1.70 -40.95 -20.91
CA PRO A 12 -1.34 -42.29 -20.49
C PRO A 12 -1.02 -43.22 -21.67
N LYS A 13 -0.02 -44.10 -21.49
CA LYS A 13 0.40 -45.10 -22.48
C LYS A 13 0.95 -44.53 -23.79
N ARG A 14 1.35 -43.25 -23.83
CA ARG A 14 2.06 -42.66 -24.97
C ARG A 14 3.56 -42.52 -24.71
N MET A 15 4.35 -42.89 -25.71
CA MET A 15 5.77 -42.61 -25.77
C MET A 15 6.02 -41.15 -26.12
N PRO A 16 7.19 -40.57 -25.75
CA PRO A 16 7.49 -39.14 -25.97
C PRO A 16 7.31 -38.63 -27.41
N TRP A 17 7.59 -39.46 -28.42
CA TRP A 17 7.43 -39.13 -29.85
C TRP A 17 6.02 -39.39 -30.40
N GLN A 18 5.11 -39.92 -29.58
CA GLN A 18 3.72 -40.21 -29.97
C GLN A 18 2.75 -39.08 -29.60
N TYR A 19 3.24 -38.00 -28.98
CA TYR A 19 2.42 -36.85 -28.67
C TYR A 19 2.16 -36.03 -29.93
N PRO A 20 0.92 -35.57 -30.14
CA PRO A 20 0.65 -34.68 -31.24
C PRO A 20 1.36 -33.34 -31.03
N TYR A 21 1.71 -32.64 -32.11
CA TYR A 21 2.48 -31.40 -32.02
C TYR A 21 1.78 -30.34 -31.17
N GLU A 22 0.45 -30.27 -31.21
CA GLU A 22 -0.35 -29.35 -30.39
C GLU A 22 -0.26 -29.62 -28.88
N ALA A 23 0.12 -30.83 -28.46
CA ALA A 23 0.35 -31.19 -27.06
C ALA A 23 1.80 -30.95 -26.61
N CYS A 24 2.66 -30.53 -27.53
CA CYS A 24 4.06 -30.25 -27.30
C CYS A 24 4.34 -28.75 -27.42
N GLU A 25 5.42 -28.31 -26.79
CA GLU A 25 6.04 -27.02 -27.04
C GLU A 25 7.56 -27.16 -26.93
N ALA A 26 8.30 -26.20 -27.49
CA ALA A 26 9.75 -26.19 -27.42
C ALA A 26 10.21 -25.09 -26.45
N LEU A 27 10.81 -25.49 -25.33
CA LEU A 27 11.32 -24.58 -24.30
C LEU A 27 12.84 -24.58 -24.28
N CYS A 28 13.46 -23.49 -23.83
CA CYS A 28 14.89 -23.53 -23.51
C CYS A 28 15.13 -24.42 -22.28
N LYS A 29 16.37 -24.89 -22.08
CA LYS A 29 16.73 -25.72 -20.91
C LYS A 29 16.28 -25.12 -19.55
N GLY A 30 16.35 -23.79 -19.42
CA GLY A 30 15.91 -23.06 -18.23
C GLY A 30 14.40 -23.17 -18.02
N CYS A 31 13.61 -22.63 -18.96
CA CYS A 31 12.14 -22.68 -18.90
C CYS A 31 11.61 -24.12 -18.77
N HIS A 32 12.25 -25.09 -19.45
CA HIS A 32 11.86 -26.49 -19.29
C HIS A 32 12.09 -27.00 -17.86
N ALA A 33 13.20 -26.62 -17.21
CA ALA A 33 13.46 -27.01 -15.83
C ALA A 33 12.48 -26.32 -14.84
N GLU A 34 12.08 -25.08 -15.12
CA GLU A 34 11.11 -24.30 -14.35
C GLU A 34 9.71 -24.94 -14.37
N GLU A 35 9.22 -25.34 -15.55
CA GLU A 35 7.93 -26.05 -15.69
C GLU A 35 7.88 -27.37 -14.91
N HIS A 36 9.03 -28.03 -14.77
CA HIS A 36 9.15 -29.27 -14.00
C HIS A 36 9.52 -29.03 -12.52
N GLY A 37 9.49 -27.79 -12.04
CA GLY A 37 9.80 -27.44 -10.66
C GLY A 37 11.24 -27.77 -10.23
N LYS A 38 12.17 -27.91 -11.18
CA LYS A 38 13.58 -28.22 -10.89
C LYS A 38 14.39 -26.97 -10.56
N ILE A 39 13.92 -25.81 -11.01
CA ILE A 39 14.47 -24.50 -10.67
C ILE A 39 13.33 -23.55 -10.33
N MET A 40 13.64 -22.53 -9.53
CA MET A 40 12.66 -21.57 -9.04
C MET A 40 12.10 -20.72 -10.19
N PRO A 41 10.76 -20.57 -10.26
CA PRO A 41 10.12 -19.70 -11.23
C PRO A 41 10.56 -18.25 -11.12
N GLN A 42 10.76 -17.59 -12.25
CA GLN A 42 11.16 -16.17 -12.28
C GLN A 42 9.96 -15.21 -12.26
N THR A 43 8.77 -15.72 -12.55
CA THR A 43 7.52 -14.95 -12.64
C THR A 43 6.35 -15.79 -12.14
N GLY A 44 5.14 -15.22 -12.09
CA GLY A 44 3.93 -15.95 -11.67
C GLY A 44 3.72 -16.04 -10.16
N TRP A 45 4.45 -15.24 -9.39
CA TRP A 45 4.31 -15.18 -7.94
C TRP A 45 3.18 -14.26 -7.51
N GLU A 46 2.53 -14.59 -6.40
CA GLU A 46 1.45 -13.83 -5.80
C GLU A 46 1.74 -13.50 -4.33
N HIS A 47 1.25 -12.36 -3.86
CA HIS A 47 1.21 -12.03 -2.44
C HIS A 47 0.07 -12.82 -1.78
N PHE A 48 0.28 -13.39 -0.61
CA PHE A 48 -0.77 -14.16 0.07
C PHE A 48 -1.05 -13.74 1.52
N ASP A 49 -0.26 -12.83 2.09
CA ASP A 49 -0.48 -12.27 3.43
C ASP A 49 0.05 -10.83 3.53
N ASP A 50 -0.23 -10.15 4.64
CA ASP A 50 0.38 -8.87 4.99
C ASP A 50 1.89 -9.03 5.27
N PHE A 51 2.64 -7.94 5.07
CA PHE A 51 4.08 -7.92 5.36
C PHE A 51 4.35 -7.75 6.86
N VAL A 52 5.51 -8.24 7.30
CA VAL A 52 5.96 -8.14 8.71
C VAL A 52 7.10 -7.12 8.82
N ASP A 53 6.99 -6.19 9.77
CA ASP A 53 8.10 -5.29 10.15
C ASP A 53 8.85 -5.87 11.36
N LEU A 54 10.08 -6.33 11.14
CA LEU A 54 10.94 -6.91 12.18
C LEU A 54 11.53 -5.84 13.12
N GLY A 55 11.40 -4.55 12.78
CA GLY A 55 11.97 -3.44 13.56
C GLY A 55 13.45 -3.15 13.24
N GLY A 56 14.25 -4.18 12.90
CA GLY A 56 15.65 -4.09 12.48
C GLY A 56 15.94 -4.91 11.21
N LEU A 57 17.20 -4.97 10.78
CA LEU A 57 17.64 -5.80 9.65
C LEU A 57 17.91 -7.24 10.10
N ASP A 58 16.91 -7.86 10.72
CA ASP A 58 17.03 -9.13 11.42
C ASP A 58 16.54 -10.34 10.60
N GLY A 59 15.93 -10.09 9.44
CA GLY A 59 15.51 -11.13 8.50
C GLY A 59 16.52 -11.31 7.37
N GLU A 60 16.36 -12.39 6.60
CA GLU A 60 17.16 -12.68 5.40
C GLU A 60 16.22 -12.95 4.23
N CYS A 61 16.45 -12.31 3.09
CA CYS A 61 15.64 -12.51 1.89
C CYS A 61 15.94 -13.88 1.28
N GLU A 62 14.94 -14.77 1.21
CA GLU A 62 15.13 -16.12 0.68
C GLU A 62 15.52 -16.17 -0.80
N LEU A 63 15.26 -15.09 -1.56
CA LEU A 63 15.66 -15.01 -2.97
C LEU A 63 17.13 -14.64 -3.16
N CYS A 64 17.66 -13.69 -2.39
CA CYS A 64 18.97 -13.08 -2.66
C CYS A 64 19.94 -13.05 -1.47
N GLY A 65 19.53 -13.56 -0.30
CA GLY A 65 20.35 -13.60 0.92
C GLY A 65 20.61 -12.23 1.56
N THR A 66 20.00 -11.16 1.05
CA THR A 66 20.19 -9.81 1.63
C THR A 66 19.46 -9.71 2.97
N ALA A 67 20.09 -9.14 3.99
CA ALA A 67 19.44 -8.84 5.25
C ALA A 67 18.30 -7.83 5.07
N ILE A 68 17.12 -8.11 5.63
CA ILE A 68 15.88 -7.36 5.43
C ILE A 68 15.20 -7.03 6.75
N ARG A 69 14.47 -5.91 6.75
CA ARG A 69 13.60 -5.47 7.85
C ARG A 69 12.13 -5.82 7.62
N TYR A 70 11.70 -5.65 6.38
CA TYR A 70 10.32 -5.89 5.98
C TYR A 70 10.27 -7.21 5.21
N VAL A 71 9.54 -8.16 5.77
CA VAL A 71 9.36 -9.50 5.20
C VAL A 71 8.04 -9.53 4.44
N PHE A 72 8.10 -9.86 3.16
CA PHE A 72 6.96 -9.97 2.26
C PHE A 72 6.75 -11.44 1.88
N PRO A 73 5.67 -12.08 2.35
CA PRO A 73 5.32 -13.44 1.94
C PRO A 73 4.81 -13.48 0.49
N VAL A 74 5.43 -14.32 -0.34
CA VAL A 74 5.05 -14.57 -1.72
C VAL A 74 4.85 -16.07 -1.96
N HIS A 75 4.00 -16.44 -2.92
CA HIS A 75 3.70 -17.83 -3.23
C HIS A 75 3.64 -18.07 -4.74
N HIS A 76 4.10 -19.24 -5.18
CA HIS A 76 3.93 -19.74 -6.54
C HIS A 76 3.40 -21.18 -6.52
N SER A 77 2.40 -21.50 -7.33
CA SER A 77 1.72 -22.81 -7.33
C SER A 77 2.65 -24.01 -7.51
N ASN A 78 3.67 -23.86 -8.35
CA ASN A 78 4.66 -24.91 -8.65
C ASN A 78 5.90 -24.90 -7.75
N TRP A 79 5.99 -23.99 -6.76
CA TRP A 79 7.18 -23.85 -5.90
C TRP A 79 6.86 -23.83 -4.40
N GLY A 80 5.77 -23.18 -4.01
CA GLY A 80 5.40 -22.95 -2.62
C GLY A 80 5.60 -21.49 -2.20
N ALA A 81 5.67 -21.27 -0.89
CA ALA A 81 5.81 -19.96 -0.29
C ALA A 81 7.28 -19.58 -0.09
N MET A 82 7.56 -18.28 -0.12
CA MET A 82 8.85 -17.69 0.22
C MET A 82 8.67 -16.38 0.99
N GLU A 83 9.66 -16.06 1.81
CA GLU A 83 9.78 -14.80 2.54
C GLU A 83 10.89 -13.93 1.94
N VAL A 84 10.51 -12.79 1.35
CA VAL A 84 11.44 -11.96 0.57
C VAL A 84 11.40 -10.49 0.96
N GLY A 85 12.45 -9.75 0.58
CA GLY A 85 12.53 -8.30 0.76
C GLY A 85 11.75 -7.50 -0.27
N GLU A 86 11.64 -6.18 -0.03
CA GLU A 86 10.88 -5.21 -0.85
C GLU A 86 11.12 -5.37 -2.37
N HIS A 87 12.37 -5.35 -2.81
CA HIS A 87 12.71 -5.42 -4.23
C HIS A 87 12.44 -6.78 -4.85
N CYS A 88 12.67 -7.86 -4.10
CA CYS A 88 12.46 -9.22 -4.57
C CYS A 88 10.98 -9.55 -4.67
N CYS A 89 10.18 -9.07 -3.71
CA CYS A 89 8.72 -9.16 -3.73
C CYS A 89 8.13 -8.53 -5.00
N ASP A 90 8.48 -7.26 -5.27
CA ASP A 90 8.00 -6.53 -6.44
C ASP A 90 8.49 -7.16 -7.76
N HIS A 91 9.72 -7.70 -7.78
CA HIS A 91 10.27 -8.42 -8.93
C HIS A 91 9.49 -9.71 -9.24
N LEU A 92 9.36 -10.60 -8.26
CA LEU A 92 8.72 -11.91 -8.44
C LEU A 92 7.24 -11.77 -8.83
N THR A 93 6.55 -10.82 -8.20
CA THR A 93 5.12 -10.56 -8.44
C THR A 93 4.84 -9.61 -9.60
N SER A 94 5.89 -9.10 -10.26
CA SER A 94 5.78 -8.07 -11.32
C SER A 94 4.91 -6.88 -10.91
N SER A 95 5.04 -6.44 -9.66
CA SER A 95 4.20 -5.41 -9.06
C SER A 95 5.03 -4.29 -8.42
N ASN A 96 4.36 -3.34 -7.77
CA ASN A 96 4.98 -2.29 -6.98
C ASN A 96 4.37 -2.23 -5.57
N TYR A 97 3.81 -3.36 -5.11
CA TYR A 97 3.09 -3.45 -3.86
C TYR A 97 4.03 -3.14 -2.69
N ALA A 98 5.17 -3.82 -2.60
CA ALA A 98 6.08 -3.71 -1.47
C ALA A 98 6.67 -2.30 -1.38
N VAL A 99 7.20 -1.77 -2.49
CA VAL A 99 7.74 -0.39 -2.51
C VAL A 99 6.67 0.63 -2.13
N THR A 100 5.41 0.41 -2.52
CA THR A 100 4.29 1.32 -2.18
C THR A 100 3.97 1.27 -0.68
N GLN A 101 3.90 0.08 -0.08
CA GLN A 101 3.68 -0.08 1.36
C GLN A 101 4.80 0.60 2.15
N ILE A 102 6.06 0.33 1.82
CA ILE A 102 7.20 0.89 2.55
C ILE A 102 7.28 2.41 2.37
N ARG A 103 7.01 2.93 1.16
CA ARG A 103 6.91 4.38 0.94
C ARG A 103 5.82 5.01 1.79
N HIS A 104 4.65 4.37 1.90
CA HIS A 104 3.55 4.84 2.74
C HIS A 104 3.97 4.93 4.21
N ILE A 105 4.55 3.86 4.77
CA ILE A 105 5.07 3.84 6.15
C ILE A 105 6.09 4.94 6.38
N LYS A 106 7.10 5.04 5.51
CA LYS A 106 8.15 6.06 5.60
C LYS A 106 7.59 7.48 5.57
N ARG A 107 6.60 7.75 4.70
CA ARG A 107 5.91 9.06 4.66
C ARG A 107 5.12 9.32 5.94
N ARG A 108 4.38 8.33 6.43
CA ARG A 108 3.59 8.42 7.67
C ARG A 108 4.48 8.75 8.86
N THR A 109 5.56 7.99 9.04
CA THR A 109 6.52 8.20 10.12
C THR A 109 7.11 9.62 10.07
N ARG A 110 7.58 10.06 8.90
CA ARG A 110 8.11 11.43 8.74
C ARG A 110 7.07 12.50 9.05
N PHE A 111 5.82 12.29 8.68
CA PHE A 111 4.75 13.25 8.97
C PHE A 111 4.43 13.31 10.46
N VAL A 112 4.27 12.16 11.11
CA VAL A 112 3.90 12.06 12.53
C VAL A 112 4.97 12.68 13.44
N PHE A 113 6.23 12.36 13.19
CA PHE A 113 7.38 12.83 13.97
C PHE A 113 8.02 14.09 13.41
N SER A 114 7.34 14.80 12.50
CA SER A 114 7.89 16.01 11.90
C SER A 114 8.06 17.11 12.94
N CYS A 115 9.23 17.77 12.95
CA CYS A 115 9.45 19.02 13.70
C CYS A 115 8.61 20.20 13.19
N ARG A 116 7.95 20.07 12.03
CA ARG A 116 7.01 21.07 11.48
C ARG A 116 5.69 21.13 12.25
N TRP A 117 5.41 20.16 13.12
CA TRP A 117 4.31 20.28 14.06
C TRP A 117 4.62 21.39 15.07
N ALA A 118 3.87 22.47 15.01
CA ALA A 118 3.94 23.53 16.00
C ALA A 118 3.13 23.14 17.24
N GLU A 119 3.78 23.23 18.40
CA GLU A 119 3.13 23.08 19.70
C GLU A 119 2.52 24.42 20.11
N GLY A 120 1.20 24.44 20.20
CA GLY A 120 0.43 25.57 20.69
C GLY A 120 0.24 25.53 22.21
N LYS A 121 -0.28 26.63 22.75
CA LYS A 121 -0.69 26.71 24.15
C LYS A 121 -1.73 25.60 24.45
N SER A 122 -1.69 25.08 25.68
CA SER A 122 -2.65 24.07 26.17
C SER A 122 -2.62 22.73 25.43
N GLY A 123 -1.47 22.26 24.95
CA GLY A 123 -1.32 20.91 24.39
C GLY A 123 -1.90 20.72 22.98
N THR A 124 -2.16 21.80 22.25
CA THR A 124 -2.61 21.75 20.85
C THR A 124 -1.41 21.50 19.93
N ALA A 125 -1.49 20.55 19.01
CA ALA A 125 -0.48 20.36 17.96
C ALA A 125 -1.04 20.79 16.61
N SER A 126 -0.27 21.53 15.80
CA SER A 126 -0.75 22.03 14.50
C SER A 126 0.29 21.93 13.38
N ILE A 127 -0.16 21.72 12.14
CA ILE A 127 0.69 21.69 10.94
C ILE A 127 -0.09 22.11 9.70
N LEU A 128 0.57 22.77 8.75
CA LEU A 128 0.05 22.98 7.40
C LEU A 128 0.64 21.92 6.46
N GLN A 129 -0.21 21.09 5.86
CA GLN A 129 0.23 20.03 4.96
C GLN A 129 -0.66 19.94 3.72
N LYS A 130 -0.05 19.99 2.53
CA LYS A 130 -0.76 19.95 1.22
C LYS A 130 -1.98 20.93 1.16
N GLY A 131 -1.82 22.13 1.72
CA GLY A 131 -2.89 23.15 1.76
C GLY A 131 -3.99 22.90 2.79
N VAL A 132 -3.84 21.89 3.66
CA VAL A 132 -4.76 21.60 4.77
C VAL A 132 -4.10 22.02 6.07
N ALA A 133 -4.70 23.01 6.75
CA ALA A 133 -4.33 23.41 8.09
C ALA A 133 -4.93 22.41 9.08
N LEU A 134 -4.08 21.60 9.69
CA LEU A 134 -4.44 20.62 10.70
C LEU A 134 -4.16 21.16 12.09
N SER A 135 -5.09 20.91 13.01
CA SER A 135 -4.83 21.02 14.43
C SER A 135 -5.42 19.84 15.19
N ILE A 136 -4.70 19.40 16.21
CA ILE A 136 -5.11 18.36 17.16
C ILE A 136 -5.35 19.09 18.47
N VAL A 137 -6.61 19.13 18.89
CA VAL A 137 -7.06 19.92 20.05
C VAL A 137 -7.49 18.95 21.15
N PRO A 138 -7.07 19.17 22.41
CA PRO A 138 -7.55 18.35 23.53
C PRO A 138 -9.04 18.59 23.80
N GLU A 139 -9.75 17.52 24.16
CA GLU A 139 -11.14 17.50 24.61
C GLU A 139 -11.25 16.54 25.81
N GLY A 140 -11.12 17.08 27.03
CA GLY A 140 -11.06 16.28 28.25
C GLY A 140 -9.84 15.35 28.22
N ALA A 141 -10.08 14.04 28.35
CA ALA A 141 -9.04 13.00 28.26
C ALA A 141 -8.73 12.56 26.82
N ASN A 142 -9.42 13.10 25.81
CA ASN A 142 -9.28 12.71 24.42
C ASN A 142 -8.74 13.86 23.56
N TYR A 143 -8.51 13.58 22.28
CA TYR A 143 -8.13 14.56 21.27
C TYR A 143 -9.11 14.56 20.10
N LYS A 144 -9.25 15.71 19.44
CA LYS A 144 -10.02 15.88 18.20
C LYS A 144 -9.16 16.46 17.09
N LEU A 145 -9.41 15.97 15.88
CA LEU A 145 -8.78 16.49 14.67
C LEU A 145 -9.62 17.61 14.06
N CYS A 146 -9.00 18.77 13.86
CA CYS A 146 -9.54 19.93 13.17
C CYS A 146 -8.84 20.10 11.82
N MET A 147 -9.61 20.34 10.77
CA MET A 147 -9.10 20.62 9.43
C MET A 147 -9.68 21.93 8.91
N ASN A 148 -8.84 22.92 8.60
CA ASN A 148 -9.24 24.26 8.17
C ASN A 148 -10.32 24.87 9.09
N GLY A 149 -10.11 24.77 10.40
CA GLY A 149 -11.04 25.27 11.42
C GLY A 149 -12.31 24.43 11.64
N LYS A 150 -12.48 23.32 10.92
CA LYS A 150 -13.63 22.42 11.12
C LYS A 150 -13.24 21.23 11.98
N THR A 151 -13.84 21.14 13.15
CA THR A 151 -13.63 20.07 14.12
C THR A 151 -14.33 18.79 13.68
N GLY A 152 -13.57 17.69 13.61
CA GLY A 152 -14.09 16.35 13.35
C GLY A 152 -14.86 15.78 14.54
N LYS A 153 -15.63 14.71 14.29
CA LYS A 153 -16.43 14.03 15.32
C LYS A 153 -15.64 12.94 16.06
N LYS A 154 -14.64 12.33 15.40
CA LYS A 154 -13.84 11.25 15.98
C LYS A 154 -13.00 11.75 17.15
N ARG A 155 -13.01 10.98 18.23
CA ARG A 155 -12.15 11.17 19.41
C ARG A 155 -10.98 10.20 19.32
N PHE A 156 -9.80 10.67 19.68
CA PHE A 156 -8.56 9.89 19.69
C PHE A 156 -8.03 9.81 21.11
N GLY A 157 -7.47 8.66 21.48
CA GLY A 157 -6.89 8.46 22.80
C GLY A 157 -5.53 9.14 22.98
N SER A 158 -4.85 9.46 21.87
CA SER A 158 -3.54 10.12 21.90
C SER A 158 -3.33 11.08 20.72
N VAL A 159 -2.38 12.01 20.90
CA VAL A 159 -1.89 12.86 19.81
C VAL A 159 -1.30 12.01 18.68
N LEU A 160 -0.61 10.92 19.01
CA LEU A 160 0.00 10.02 18.03
C LEU A 160 -1.05 9.40 17.11
N GLU A 161 -2.11 8.84 17.68
CA GLU A 161 -3.23 8.26 16.92
C GLU A 161 -3.92 9.30 16.02
N ALA A 162 -4.12 10.51 16.55
CA ALA A 162 -4.68 11.62 15.78
C ALA A 162 -3.77 12.05 14.62
N LYS A 163 -2.44 12.11 14.83
CA LYS A 163 -1.47 12.40 13.77
C LYS A 163 -1.45 11.32 12.69
N MET A 164 -1.47 10.04 13.07
CA MET A 164 -1.53 8.92 12.11
C MET A 164 -2.81 9.00 11.27
N THR A 165 -3.96 9.19 11.91
CA THR A 165 -5.24 9.33 11.19
C THR A 165 -5.25 10.56 10.27
N ALA A 166 -4.68 11.68 10.71
CA ALA A 166 -4.58 12.89 9.89
C ALA A 166 -3.72 12.67 8.65
N PHE A 167 -2.63 11.90 8.77
CA PHE A 167 -1.83 11.49 7.63
C PHE A 167 -2.66 10.69 6.62
N ASP A 168 -3.32 9.62 7.08
CA ASP A 168 -4.08 8.73 6.20
C ASP A 168 -5.18 9.48 5.43
N LEU A 169 -5.86 10.44 6.09
CA LEU A 169 -6.88 11.29 5.45
C LEU A 169 -6.31 12.23 4.40
N ILE A 170 -5.10 12.75 4.60
CA ILE A 170 -4.42 13.63 3.64
C ILE A 170 -3.82 12.82 2.48
N ASP A 171 -3.26 11.65 2.75
CA ASP A 171 -2.57 10.83 1.75
C ASP A 171 -3.58 10.14 0.82
N SER A 172 -4.72 9.69 1.35
CA SER A 172 -5.84 9.13 0.57
C SER A 172 -6.64 10.18 -0.23
N GLY A 173 -6.43 11.48 0.00
CA GLY A 173 -7.20 12.55 -0.65
C GLY A 173 -8.59 12.81 -0.04
N VAL A 174 -9.00 12.03 0.97
CA VAL A 174 -10.31 12.15 1.62
C VAL A 174 -10.49 13.52 2.28
N ALA A 175 -9.44 14.06 2.91
CA ALA A 175 -9.47 15.38 3.54
C ALA A 175 -9.81 16.49 2.52
N GLN A 176 -9.13 16.48 1.37
CA GLN A 176 -9.33 17.45 0.31
C GLN A 176 -10.74 17.34 -0.28
N ALA A 177 -11.20 16.12 -0.57
CA ALA A 177 -12.55 15.88 -1.08
C ALA A 177 -13.63 16.39 -0.10
N TYR A 178 -13.44 16.15 1.21
CA TYR A 178 -14.34 16.64 2.25
C TYR A 178 -14.38 18.18 2.28
N LEU A 179 -13.22 18.83 2.26
CA LEU A 179 -13.10 20.29 2.31
C LEU A 179 -13.72 20.97 1.08
N LEU A 180 -13.50 20.41 -0.12
CA LEU A 180 -14.11 20.87 -1.36
C LEU A 180 -15.64 20.79 -1.30
N ARG A 181 -16.19 19.65 -0.87
CA ARG A 181 -17.65 19.46 -0.69
C ARG A 181 -18.22 20.47 0.31
N ALA A 182 -17.51 20.72 1.40
CA ALA A 182 -17.95 21.65 2.42
C ALA A 182 -17.92 23.12 1.93
N LYS A 183 -16.94 23.50 1.09
CA LYS A 183 -16.89 24.82 0.43
C LYS A 183 -18.07 25.01 -0.52
N MET A 184 -18.36 24.01 -1.35
CA MET A 184 -19.51 24.05 -2.27
C MET A 184 -20.85 24.21 -1.54
N ARG A 185 -21.03 23.52 -0.39
CA ARG A 185 -22.26 23.66 0.43
C ARG A 185 -22.40 25.06 1.03
N SER A 186 -21.31 25.65 1.51
CA SER A 186 -21.29 27.01 2.06
C SER A 186 -21.60 28.06 0.98
N MET A 187 -21.07 27.91 -0.23
CA MET A 187 -21.37 28.79 -1.38
C MET A 187 -22.83 28.70 -1.84
N LYS A 188 -23.43 27.50 -1.78
CA LYS A 188 -24.86 27.34 -2.09
C LYS A 188 -25.75 28.03 -1.04
N ARG A 189 -25.44 27.88 0.25
CA ARG A 189 -26.19 28.55 1.33
C ARG A 189 -26.15 30.08 1.21
N THR A 190 -24.97 30.66 1.02
CA THR A 190 -24.82 32.12 0.82
C THR A 190 -25.58 32.63 -0.41
N ARG A 191 -25.60 31.87 -1.52
CA ARG A 191 -26.42 32.23 -2.70
C ARG A 191 -27.92 32.14 -2.45
N THR A 192 -28.38 31.16 -1.67
CA THR A 192 -29.79 31.05 -1.30
C THR A 192 -30.19 32.17 -0.36
N GLU A 193 -29.37 32.47 0.66
CA GLU A 193 -29.60 33.56 1.63
C GLU A 193 -29.68 34.93 0.92
N ILE A 194 -28.76 35.21 -0.01
CA ILE A 194 -28.80 36.44 -0.82
C ILE A 194 -30.07 36.51 -1.67
N ARG A 195 -30.51 35.39 -2.28
CA ARG A 195 -31.75 35.37 -3.06
C ARG A 195 -33.00 35.57 -2.19
N SER A 196 -33.07 34.96 -1.01
CA SER A 196 -34.18 35.21 -0.06
C SER A 196 -34.18 36.62 0.51
N PHE A 197 -33.02 37.29 0.57
CA PHE A 197 -32.93 38.69 1.01
C PHE A 197 -33.29 39.68 -0.11
N VAL A 198 -33.05 39.33 -1.37
CA VAL A 198 -33.33 40.19 -2.54
C VAL A 198 -34.77 40.04 -3.07
N PHE A 199 -35.41 38.88 -2.87
CA PHE A 199 -36.76 38.59 -3.38
C PHE A 199 -37.83 38.39 -2.27
N GLY A 200 -37.52 38.76 -1.03
CA GLY A 200 -38.47 38.76 0.09
C GLY A 200 -39.14 40.13 0.25
N LEU A 201 -40.06 40.46 -0.65
CA LEU A 201 -41.11 41.49 -0.49
C LEU A 201 -42.44 40.89 -0.92
#